data_AF-A0A8J9ZQK5-F1
#
_entry.id   AF-A0A8J9ZQK5-F1
#
_cell.length_a   1.000
_cell.length_b   1.000
_cell.length_c   1.000
_cell.angle_alpha   90.00
_cell.angle_beta   90.00
_cell.angle_gamma   90.00
#
_symmetry.space_group_name_H-M   'P 1'
#
loop_
_entity.id
_entity.type
_entity.pdbx_description
1 polymer ?
#
loop_
_entity_poly.entity_id
_entity_poly.type
_entity_poly.pdbx_seq_one_letter_code
_entity_poly.pdbx_strand_id
1 'polypeptide(L)'
;MEKLLSDRRRYLGPLPNYSQPKEVGVFSLTSDGFFSDGRNLKYYVEPADRQHVHLDLNHGFPKKLVDWNDEGGDLDHILKWIVEAQRVNPSLLSGVDFVTLRGHLSKVTCTPYKRGWKLAVTKFNGTWYISQVHEQWHENRQGNYWGHKMEQYLTAGDWKLQTCWVQSYLVGVPEIVFGFRDNKGVVRSVESFRTRDIPGKVEYGSDWKASVCMNFCDNFLSFVKRCATEDDARVVYLFQPDAQGVTCEVHRGRGSPHAFLPDWYIAAVCR
;
A
#
# COMPACT_ATOMS: atom_id res chain seq x y z
N MET A 1 22.03 -18.67 -1.77
CA MET A 1 20.80 -17.95 -2.17
C MET A 1 21.14 -16.50 -2.40
N GLU A 2 20.73 -15.93 -3.53
CA GLU A 2 20.81 -14.50 -3.77
C GLU A 2 19.95 -13.76 -2.73
N LYS A 3 20.45 -12.64 -2.21
CA LYS A 3 19.79 -11.86 -1.16
C LYS A 3 19.93 -10.38 -1.45
N LEU A 4 18.85 -9.64 -1.32
CA LEU A 4 18.89 -8.19 -1.46
C LEU A 4 19.24 -7.54 -0.11
N LEU A 5 20.45 -7.03 0.03
CA LEU A 5 20.91 -6.43 1.29
C LEU A 5 20.08 -5.19 1.66
N SER A 6 19.73 -5.00 2.93
CA SER A 6 18.89 -3.87 3.38
C SER A 6 19.68 -2.75 4.08
N ASP A 7 21.02 -2.76 4.00
CA ASP A 7 21.86 -1.67 4.55
C ASP A 7 21.58 -0.36 3.80
N ARG A 8 21.04 0.62 4.54
CA ARG A 8 20.71 1.99 4.10
C ARG A 8 21.83 2.64 3.29
N ARG A 9 23.10 2.40 3.65
CA ARG A 9 24.27 3.00 2.99
C ARG A 9 24.38 2.65 1.51
N ARG A 10 23.84 1.50 1.09
CA ARG A 10 23.84 1.05 -0.30
C ARG A 10 22.85 1.78 -1.19
N TYR A 11 21.89 2.47 -0.58
CA TYR A 11 20.79 3.15 -1.26
C TYR A 11 20.91 4.68 -1.16
N LEU A 12 22.03 5.16 -0.64
CA LEU A 12 22.39 6.57 -0.67
C LEU A 12 22.60 7.01 -2.12
N GLY A 13 22.03 8.16 -2.46
CA GLY A 13 22.08 8.69 -3.81
C GLY A 13 20.89 9.62 -4.08
N PRO A 14 20.79 10.12 -5.32
CA PRO A 14 19.61 10.86 -5.75
C PRO A 14 18.37 9.96 -5.72
N LEU A 15 17.20 10.59 -5.73
CA LEU A 15 15.94 9.91 -5.95
C LEU A 15 15.98 9.23 -7.34
N PRO A 16 15.54 7.96 -7.48
CA PRO A 16 15.49 7.32 -8.78
C PRO A 16 14.43 8.00 -9.65
N ASN A 17 14.48 7.76 -10.96
CA ASN A 17 13.44 8.25 -11.85
C ASN A 17 12.10 7.59 -11.47
N TYR A 18 11.15 8.41 -11.07
CA TYR A 18 9.80 7.98 -10.73
C TYR A 18 8.81 8.80 -11.54
N SER A 19 8.22 8.17 -12.56
CA SER A 19 7.27 8.82 -13.45
C SER A 19 6.00 9.23 -12.70
N GLN A 20 5.37 10.31 -13.16
CA GLN A 20 4.11 10.77 -12.56
C GLN A 20 3.03 9.68 -12.64
N PRO A 21 2.44 9.24 -11.52
CA PRO A 21 1.36 8.26 -11.53
C PRO A 21 0.18 8.76 -12.34
N LYS A 22 -0.43 7.86 -13.11
CA LYS A 22 -1.63 8.11 -13.91
C LYS A 22 -2.73 7.20 -13.41
N GLU A 23 -3.89 7.79 -13.16
CA GLU A 23 -5.09 7.01 -12.87
C GLU A 23 -5.55 6.29 -14.15
N VAL A 24 -5.75 4.98 -14.05
CA VAL A 24 -6.22 4.12 -15.16
C VAL A 24 -7.65 3.61 -14.93
N GLY A 25 -8.22 3.88 -13.77
CA GLY A 25 -9.59 3.57 -13.39
C GLY A 25 -9.78 3.58 -11.88
N VAL A 26 -11.00 3.24 -11.46
CA VAL A 26 -11.46 3.31 -10.07
C VAL A 26 -12.48 2.21 -9.81
N PHE A 27 -12.56 1.78 -8.55
CA PHE A 27 -13.66 0.96 -8.04
C PHE A 27 -14.03 1.41 -6.61
N SER A 28 -15.22 1.04 -6.18
CA SER A 28 -15.79 1.35 -4.87
C SER A 28 -16.21 0.07 -4.16
N LEU A 29 -15.88 -0.01 -2.87
CA LEU A 29 -16.42 -1.01 -1.96
C LEU A 29 -17.48 -0.34 -1.09
N THR A 30 -18.65 -0.95 -0.99
CA THR A 30 -19.77 -0.47 -0.17
C THR A 30 -20.36 -1.61 0.64
N SER A 31 -21.37 -1.34 1.47
CA SER A 31 -22.15 -2.39 2.15
C SER A 31 -22.80 -3.38 1.19
N ASP A 32 -23.07 -2.92 -0.04
CA ASP A 32 -23.78 -3.70 -1.06
C ASP A 32 -22.79 -4.46 -1.97
N GLY A 33 -21.48 -4.36 -1.69
CA GLY A 33 -20.42 -5.06 -2.38
C GLY A 33 -19.53 -4.17 -3.25
N PHE A 34 -18.91 -4.79 -4.25
CA PHE A 34 -17.95 -4.22 -5.19
C PHE A 34 -18.65 -3.54 -6.38
N PHE A 35 -18.15 -2.37 -6.78
CA PHE A 35 -18.62 -1.63 -7.96
C PHE A 35 -17.45 -1.02 -8.74
N SER A 36 -17.40 -1.19 -10.06
CA SER A 36 -16.41 -0.54 -10.96
C SER A 36 -16.72 0.93 -11.24
N ASP A 37 -16.92 1.72 -10.19
CA ASP A 37 -17.10 3.16 -10.30
C ASP A 37 -16.60 3.90 -9.05
N GLY A 38 -16.68 5.23 -9.09
CA GLY A 38 -16.27 6.11 -8.00
C GLY A 38 -17.37 6.45 -7.00
N ARG A 39 -18.44 5.66 -6.86
CA ARG A 39 -19.61 6.04 -6.02
C ARG A 39 -19.29 6.28 -4.55
N ASN A 40 -18.23 5.66 -4.01
CA ASN A 40 -17.80 5.84 -2.63
C ASN A 40 -16.72 6.92 -2.47
N LEU A 41 -16.38 7.63 -3.55
CA LEU A 41 -15.47 8.78 -3.49
C LEU A 41 -16.10 9.90 -2.66
N LYS A 42 -15.34 10.42 -1.70
CA LYS A 42 -15.75 11.53 -0.84
C LYS A 42 -15.05 12.81 -1.27
N TYR A 43 -15.71 13.93 -1.00
CA TYR A 43 -15.16 15.26 -1.25
C TYR A 43 -14.61 15.83 0.05
N TYR A 44 -13.40 16.39 -0.03
CA TYR A 44 -12.83 17.14 1.08
C TYR A 44 -13.64 18.42 1.29
N VAL A 45 -14.06 18.65 2.54
CA VAL A 45 -14.76 19.86 2.96
C VAL A 45 -13.84 20.61 3.91
N GLU A 46 -13.38 21.77 3.46
CA GLU A 46 -12.49 22.64 4.22
C GLU A 46 -13.17 23.18 5.48
N PRO A 47 -12.58 23.02 6.68
CA PRO A 47 -13.06 23.70 7.88
C PRO A 47 -13.04 25.22 7.73
N ALA A 48 -14.07 25.89 8.24
CA ALA A 48 -14.16 27.36 8.21
C ALA A 48 -12.98 28.05 8.93
N ASP A 49 -12.49 27.43 10.01
CA ASP A 49 -11.30 27.85 10.73
C ASP A 49 -10.40 26.63 10.99
N ARG A 50 -9.25 26.60 10.31
CA ARG A 50 -8.26 25.52 10.43
C ARG A 50 -7.55 25.49 11.79
N GLN A 51 -7.52 26.58 12.55
CA GLN A 51 -6.83 26.68 13.84
C GLN A 51 -7.75 26.40 15.03
N HIS A 52 -9.07 26.47 14.83
CA HIS A 52 -10.07 26.26 15.88
C HIS A 52 -11.08 25.18 15.46
N VAL A 53 -10.55 24.01 15.12
CA VAL A 53 -11.33 22.83 14.78
C VAL A 53 -11.80 22.12 16.07
N HIS A 54 -12.98 21.51 16.05
CA HIS A 54 -13.49 20.74 17.18
C HIS A 54 -14.12 19.42 16.72
N LEU A 55 -13.27 18.43 16.45
CA LEU A 55 -13.71 17.12 15.94
C LEU A 55 -13.36 16.03 16.95
N ASP A 56 -14.37 15.48 17.63
CA ASP A 56 -14.18 14.41 18.61
C ASP A 56 -14.10 13.04 17.91
N LEU A 57 -12.91 12.44 17.95
CA LEU A 57 -12.64 11.13 17.34
C LEU A 57 -13.27 9.97 18.13
N ASN A 58 -13.72 10.20 19.36
CA ASN A 58 -14.41 9.18 20.14
C ASN A 58 -15.91 9.14 19.84
N HIS A 59 -16.44 10.16 19.16
CA HIS A 59 -17.87 10.26 18.89
C HIS A 59 -18.37 9.05 18.07
N GLY A 60 -19.27 8.26 18.68
CA GLY A 60 -19.85 7.06 18.11
C GLY A 60 -19.13 5.75 18.46
N PHE A 61 -17.97 5.78 19.12
CA PHE A 61 -17.29 4.58 19.60
C PHE A 61 -17.94 4.07 20.90
N PRO A 62 -18.07 2.74 21.12
CA PRO A 62 -17.84 1.65 20.17
C PRO A 62 -19.07 1.34 19.27
N LYS A 63 -20.22 1.98 19.53
CA LYS A 63 -21.53 1.61 18.93
C LYS A 63 -21.61 1.69 17.40
N LYS A 64 -20.74 2.47 16.75
CA LYS A 64 -20.69 2.64 15.29
C LYS A 64 -19.46 1.97 14.64
N LEU A 65 -18.75 1.10 15.36
CA LEU A 65 -17.70 0.28 14.76
C LEU A 65 -18.37 -0.72 13.82
N VAL A 66 -18.20 -0.53 12.51
CA VAL A 66 -18.58 -1.53 11.51
C VAL A 66 -17.36 -2.43 11.33
N ASP A 67 -17.50 -3.70 11.69
CA ASP A 67 -16.52 -4.74 11.38
C ASP A 67 -16.75 -5.13 9.92
N TRP A 68 -15.87 -4.67 9.03
CA TRP A 68 -15.91 -5.06 7.63
C TRP A 68 -15.22 -6.41 7.50
N ASN A 69 -15.99 -7.48 7.65
CA ASN A 69 -15.55 -8.82 7.31
C ASN A 69 -15.46 -8.95 5.79
N ASP A 70 -14.34 -8.50 5.22
CA ASP A 70 -14.00 -8.79 3.84
C ASP A 70 -13.42 -10.20 3.77
N GLU A 71 -14.24 -11.16 3.35
CA GLU A 71 -13.84 -12.57 3.19
C GLU A 71 -12.95 -12.80 1.94
N GLY A 72 -12.64 -11.74 1.18
CA GLY A 72 -11.82 -11.79 -0.04
C GLY A 72 -10.32 -11.96 0.22
N GLY A 73 -9.63 -12.52 -0.77
CA GLY A 73 -8.18 -12.52 -0.84
C GLY A 73 -7.60 -11.10 -0.98
N ASP A 74 -6.35 -10.93 -0.56
CA ASP A 74 -5.65 -9.64 -0.49
C ASP A 74 -5.66 -8.84 -1.81
N LEU A 75 -5.66 -9.51 -2.98
CA LEU A 75 -5.75 -8.85 -4.29
C LEU A 75 -7.14 -8.92 -4.94
N ASP A 76 -8.14 -9.56 -4.34
CA ASP A 76 -9.37 -9.94 -5.03
C ASP A 76 -10.09 -8.77 -5.70
N HIS A 77 -10.22 -7.63 -5.01
CA HIS A 77 -10.94 -6.48 -5.56
C HIS A 77 -10.21 -5.81 -6.72
N ILE A 78 -8.87 -5.71 -6.68
CA ILE A 78 -8.11 -5.18 -7.82
C ILE A 78 -8.12 -6.17 -8.99
N LEU A 79 -8.12 -7.48 -8.72
CA LEU A 79 -8.24 -8.51 -9.76
C LEU A 79 -9.64 -8.48 -10.40
N LYS A 80 -10.72 -8.26 -9.62
CA LYS A 80 -12.09 -8.08 -10.13
C LYS A 80 -12.17 -6.86 -11.04
N TRP A 81 -11.60 -5.74 -10.58
CA TRP A 81 -11.51 -4.52 -11.39
C TRP A 81 -10.73 -4.75 -12.69
N ILE A 82 -9.59 -5.45 -12.65
CA ILE A 82 -8.80 -5.78 -13.85
C ILE A 82 -9.65 -6.57 -14.85
N VAL A 83 -10.37 -7.61 -14.40
CA VAL A 83 -11.22 -8.43 -15.27
C VAL A 83 -12.32 -7.60 -15.93
N GLU A 84 -12.97 -6.71 -15.17
CA GLU A 84 -14.00 -5.82 -15.74
C GLU A 84 -13.43 -4.78 -16.70
N ALA A 85 -12.31 -4.15 -16.34
CA ALA A 85 -11.62 -3.18 -17.17
C ALA A 85 -11.08 -3.80 -18.48
N GLN A 86 -10.64 -5.07 -18.44
CA GLN A 86 -10.20 -5.80 -19.63
C GLN A 86 -11.32 -6.08 -20.63
N ARG A 87 -12.59 -6.12 -20.20
CA ARG A 87 -13.73 -6.22 -21.14
C ARG A 87 -13.84 -5.00 -22.04
N VAL A 88 -13.38 -3.84 -21.55
CA VAL A 88 -13.36 -2.57 -22.31
C VAL A 88 -12.01 -2.37 -23.00
N ASN A 89 -10.91 -2.73 -22.34
CA ASN A 89 -9.55 -2.62 -22.86
C ASN A 89 -8.80 -3.95 -22.72
N PRO A 90 -8.88 -4.86 -23.70
CA PRO A 90 -8.24 -6.18 -23.62
C PRO A 90 -6.71 -6.12 -23.40
N SER A 91 -6.06 -5.04 -23.84
CA SER A 91 -4.61 -4.83 -23.67
C SER A 91 -4.25 -4.08 -22.39
N LEU A 92 -5.15 -3.96 -21.40
CA LEU A 92 -4.92 -3.25 -20.14
C LEU A 92 -3.60 -3.60 -19.44
N LEU A 93 -3.25 -4.90 -19.42
CA LEU A 93 -2.02 -5.40 -18.78
C LEU A 93 -0.82 -5.45 -19.74
N SER A 94 -0.98 -5.06 -21.01
CA SER A 94 0.11 -5.06 -21.97
C SER A 94 1.19 -4.06 -21.55
N GLY A 95 2.40 -4.56 -21.31
CA GLY A 95 3.52 -3.75 -20.80
C GLY A 95 3.46 -3.44 -19.31
N VAL A 96 2.50 -4.01 -18.56
CA VAL A 96 2.46 -3.92 -17.10
C VAL A 96 3.35 -5.00 -16.51
N ASP A 97 4.41 -4.58 -15.82
CA ASP A 97 5.28 -5.52 -15.11
C ASP A 97 4.65 -6.01 -13.80
N PHE A 98 4.10 -5.12 -12.98
CA PHE A 98 3.69 -5.46 -11.62
C PHE A 98 2.22 -5.09 -11.34
N VAL A 99 1.52 -6.00 -10.67
CA VAL A 99 0.19 -5.77 -10.08
C VAL A 99 0.29 -6.00 -8.57
N THR A 100 -0.06 -4.99 -7.78
CA THR A 100 -0.05 -5.06 -6.32
C THR A 100 -0.85 -3.91 -5.70
N LEU A 101 -1.06 -3.96 -4.39
CA LEU A 101 -1.63 -2.84 -3.65
C LEU A 101 -0.54 -1.86 -3.21
N ARG A 102 -0.90 -0.57 -3.17
CA ARG A 102 -0.05 0.52 -2.65
C ARG A 102 0.52 0.20 -1.27
N GLY A 103 -0.26 -0.46 -0.41
CA GLY A 103 0.17 -0.85 0.94
C GLY A 103 1.38 -1.78 0.95
N HIS A 104 1.51 -2.67 -0.04
CA HIS A 104 2.64 -3.60 -0.17
C HIS A 104 3.91 -2.84 -0.57
N LEU A 105 3.81 -1.99 -1.60
CA LEU A 105 4.92 -1.13 -2.02
C LEU A 105 5.36 -0.23 -0.87
N SER A 106 4.42 0.33 -0.10
CA SER A 106 4.78 1.17 1.05
C SER A 106 5.62 0.42 2.10
N LYS A 107 5.31 -0.85 2.36
CA LYS A 107 6.12 -1.70 3.26
C LYS A 107 7.52 -1.95 2.70
N VAL A 108 7.61 -2.27 1.41
CA VAL A 108 8.88 -2.47 0.70
C VAL A 108 9.71 -1.18 0.74
N THR A 109 9.16 -0.04 0.33
CA THR A 109 9.80 1.27 0.31
C THR A 109 10.30 1.69 1.69
N CYS A 110 9.59 1.33 2.77
CA CYS A 110 10.00 1.61 4.15
C CYS A 110 11.04 0.62 4.71
N THR A 111 11.36 -0.49 4.04
CA THR A 111 12.23 -1.57 4.56
C THR A 111 13.58 -1.12 5.12
N PRO A 112 14.29 -0.13 4.53
CA PRO A 112 15.57 0.34 5.09
C PRO A 112 15.46 0.89 6.52
N TYR A 113 14.25 1.28 6.94
CA TYR A 113 13.96 1.87 8.26
C TYR A 113 13.02 1.02 9.11
N LYS A 114 12.10 0.29 8.48
CA LYS A 114 11.11 -0.57 9.14
C LYS A 114 11.00 -1.90 8.41
N ARG A 115 11.50 -2.95 9.06
CA ARG A 115 11.35 -4.34 8.61
C ARG A 115 10.07 -4.94 9.21
N GLY A 116 9.65 -6.09 8.70
CA GLY A 116 8.47 -6.81 9.19
C GLY A 116 7.35 -6.84 8.17
N TRP A 117 7.55 -7.64 7.13
CA TRP A 117 6.55 -7.96 6.13
C TRP A 117 6.92 -9.30 5.48
N LYS A 118 5.93 -9.95 4.89
CA LYS A 118 6.11 -11.16 4.08
C LYS A 118 5.23 -11.01 2.86
N LEU A 119 5.83 -11.08 1.67
CA LEU A 119 5.14 -10.88 0.40
C LEU A 119 5.29 -12.15 -0.45
N ALA A 120 4.16 -12.63 -0.96
CA ALA A 120 4.11 -13.67 -1.96
C ALA A 120 4.13 -13.03 -3.35
N VAL A 121 4.94 -13.57 -4.24
CA VAL A 121 5.03 -13.13 -5.63
C VAL A 121 4.84 -14.31 -6.57
N THR A 122 4.02 -14.11 -7.58
CA THR A 122 3.80 -15.07 -8.66
C THR A 122 3.84 -14.35 -9.98
N LYS A 123 4.55 -14.90 -10.96
CA LYS A 123 4.51 -14.42 -12.33
C LYS A 123 3.46 -15.19 -13.11
N PHE A 124 2.56 -14.49 -13.77
CA PHE A 124 1.48 -15.08 -14.56
C PHE A 124 1.17 -14.18 -15.78
N ASN A 125 1.22 -14.78 -16.97
CA ASN A 125 1.06 -14.12 -18.26
C ASN A 125 1.97 -12.88 -18.41
N GLY A 126 3.24 -13.03 -18.07
CA GLY A 126 4.25 -11.96 -18.15
C GLY A 126 4.19 -10.91 -17.05
N THR A 127 3.16 -10.91 -16.19
CA THR A 127 2.97 -9.94 -15.10
C THR A 127 3.31 -10.55 -13.75
N TRP A 128 4.01 -9.82 -12.89
CA TRP A 128 4.30 -10.18 -11.50
C TRP A 128 3.21 -9.64 -10.57
N TYR A 129 2.49 -10.54 -9.90
CA TYR A 129 1.52 -10.20 -8.87
C TYR A 129 2.20 -10.28 -7.51
N ILE A 130 2.01 -9.27 -6.66
CA ILE A 130 2.60 -9.22 -5.32
C ILE A 130 1.47 -9.08 -4.29
N SER A 131 1.31 -10.10 -3.46
CA SER A 131 0.30 -10.17 -2.40
C SER A 131 0.93 -10.27 -1.03
N GLN A 132 0.30 -9.70 -0.01
CA GLN A 132 0.73 -9.86 1.36
C GLN A 132 0.37 -11.24 1.92
N VAL A 133 1.34 -11.87 2.59
CA VAL A 133 1.08 -13.05 3.41
C VAL A 133 0.57 -12.59 4.77
N HIS A 134 -0.67 -12.93 5.10
CA HIS A 134 -1.27 -12.70 6.41
C HIS A 134 -0.89 -13.85 7.35
N GLU A 135 0.03 -13.60 8.27
CA GLU A 135 0.15 -14.41 9.50
C GLU A 135 -0.96 -13.95 10.47
N GLN A 136 -1.54 -14.81 11.30
CA GLN A 136 -2.63 -14.42 12.21
C GLN A 136 -2.15 -13.28 13.15
N TRP A 137 -2.68 -12.06 12.97
CA TRP A 137 -2.35 -10.90 13.80
C TRP A 137 -3.52 -10.53 14.72
N HIS A 138 -3.22 -10.15 15.97
CA HIS A 138 -4.18 -9.50 16.85
C HIS A 138 -4.44 -8.06 16.40
N GLU A 139 -5.69 -7.73 16.06
CA GLU A 139 -6.10 -6.40 15.64
C GLU A 139 -6.01 -5.35 16.77
N ASN A 140 -5.36 -4.22 16.49
CA ASN A 140 -5.54 -3.01 17.31
C ASN A 140 -6.81 -2.26 16.88
N ARG A 141 -7.96 -2.77 17.32
CA ARG A 141 -9.31 -2.29 16.94
C ARG A 141 -9.54 -0.80 17.20
N GLN A 142 -8.97 -0.26 18.27
CA GLN A 142 -9.11 1.16 18.62
C GLN A 142 -8.31 2.07 17.65
N GLY A 143 -7.09 1.66 17.28
CA GLY A 143 -6.27 2.36 16.29
C GLY A 143 -6.92 2.38 14.91
N ASN A 144 -7.53 1.26 14.49
CA ASN A 144 -8.24 1.16 13.21
C ASN A 144 -9.51 2.02 13.20
N TYR A 145 -10.30 1.99 14.27
CA TYR A 145 -11.47 2.87 14.40
C TYR A 145 -11.06 4.35 14.35
N TRP A 146 -10.02 4.74 15.09
CA TRP A 146 -9.51 6.11 15.02
C TRP A 146 -8.97 6.48 13.63
N GLY A 147 -8.42 5.53 12.87
CA GLY A 147 -8.03 5.70 11.47
C GLY A 147 -9.21 5.96 10.54
N HIS A 148 -10.28 5.16 10.62
CA HIS A 148 -11.51 5.38 9.83
C HIS A 148 -12.28 6.63 10.26
N LYS A 149 -12.29 6.93 11.57
CA LYS A 149 -12.82 8.19 12.09
C LYS A 149 -11.94 9.38 11.69
N MET A 150 -10.66 9.16 11.49
CA MET A 150 -9.73 10.13 10.94
C MET A 150 -9.92 10.33 9.42
N GLU A 151 -10.30 9.35 8.63
CA GLU A 151 -10.77 9.64 7.25
C GLU A 151 -12.01 10.53 7.24
N GLN A 152 -12.73 10.56 8.37
CA GLN A 152 -13.75 11.57 8.63
C GLN A 152 -13.14 12.92 9.11
N TYR A 153 -11.95 12.97 9.76
CA TYR A 153 -11.48 14.13 10.54
C TYR A 153 -9.94 14.43 10.71
N LEU A 154 -9.02 13.81 9.95
CA LEU A 154 -7.57 14.13 9.79
C LEU A 154 -6.68 14.00 11.06
N THR A 155 -5.58 13.20 11.05
CA THR A 155 -4.49 13.31 12.07
C THR A 155 -3.05 13.00 11.63
N ALA A 156 -2.04 13.70 12.21
CA ALA A 156 -0.65 13.24 12.29
C ALA A 156 0.00 13.45 13.66
N GLY A 157 1.01 12.63 13.94
CA GLY A 157 2.12 12.95 14.84
C GLY A 157 3.43 12.80 14.07
N ASP A 158 4.54 13.36 14.56
CA ASP A 158 5.79 13.53 13.80
C ASP A 158 6.35 12.22 13.20
N TRP A 159 6.23 11.10 13.91
CA TRP A 159 6.64 9.77 13.42
C TRP A 159 5.81 9.25 12.24
N LYS A 160 4.64 9.83 11.97
CA LYS A 160 3.76 9.42 10.87
C LYS A 160 4.13 10.06 9.53
N LEU A 161 4.89 11.16 9.51
CA LEU A 161 5.17 11.91 8.28
C LEU A 161 5.87 11.06 7.22
N GLN A 162 6.84 10.22 7.61
CA GLN A 162 7.52 9.30 6.70
C GLN A 162 6.54 8.31 6.04
N THR A 163 5.64 7.74 6.84
CA THR A 163 4.66 6.76 6.37
C THR A 163 3.63 7.44 5.46
N CYS A 164 3.13 8.61 5.84
CA CYS A 164 2.20 9.40 5.03
C CYS A 164 2.83 9.83 3.68
N TRP A 165 4.10 10.23 3.70
CA TRP A 165 4.84 10.56 2.50
C TRP A 165 4.90 9.37 1.54
N VAL A 166 5.40 8.21 1.99
CA VAL A 166 5.52 7.02 1.14
C VAL A 166 4.15 6.65 0.56
N GLN A 167 3.11 6.63 1.38
CA GLN A 167 1.77 6.22 0.95
C GLN A 167 1.14 7.15 -0.09
N SER A 168 1.46 8.44 -0.04
CA SER A 168 0.90 9.48 -0.92
C SER A 168 1.75 9.68 -2.17
N TYR A 169 3.08 9.62 -2.02
CA TYR A 169 4.05 9.79 -3.09
C TYR A 169 3.93 8.68 -4.15
N LEU A 170 3.77 7.42 -3.71
CA LEU A 170 3.63 6.25 -4.59
C LEU A 170 2.39 6.26 -5.51
N VAL A 171 1.40 7.11 -5.22
CA VAL A 171 0.18 7.22 -6.02
C VAL A 171 -0.06 8.65 -6.51
N GLY A 172 0.92 9.54 -6.34
CA GLY A 172 0.87 10.90 -6.87
C GLY A 172 -0.10 11.84 -6.15
N VAL A 173 -0.52 11.52 -4.92
CA VAL A 173 -1.36 12.42 -4.11
C VAL A 173 -0.54 13.67 -3.75
N PRO A 174 -0.95 14.87 -4.21
CA PRO A 174 -0.08 16.05 -4.16
C PRO A 174 -0.07 16.74 -2.78
N GLU A 175 -1.11 16.55 -1.99
CA GLU A 175 -1.33 17.22 -0.71
C GLU A 175 -1.88 16.24 0.32
N ILE A 176 -1.38 16.35 1.55
CA ILE A 176 -1.85 15.60 2.72
C ILE A 176 -2.34 16.61 3.74
N VAL A 177 -3.58 16.45 4.21
CA VAL A 177 -4.11 17.24 5.32
C VAL A 177 -3.95 16.45 6.62
N PHE A 178 -3.37 17.11 7.62
CA PHE A 178 -3.11 16.57 8.94
C PHE A 178 -4.00 17.29 9.94
N GLY A 179 -4.60 16.57 10.88
CA GLY A 179 -5.22 17.17 12.05
C GLY A 179 -4.43 16.93 13.34
N PHE A 180 -4.29 17.96 14.14
CA PHE A 180 -3.59 17.85 15.41
C PHE A 180 -4.63 17.69 16.50
N ARG A 181 -4.58 16.53 17.16
CA ARG A 181 -5.50 16.20 18.25
C ARG A 181 -4.86 16.39 19.61
N ASP A 182 -5.69 16.71 20.58
CA ASP A 182 -5.30 16.68 21.99
C ASP A 182 -5.27 15.23 22.54
N ASN A 183 -4.85 15.11 23.80
CA ASN A 183 -4.79 13.84 24.51
C ASN A 183 -6.16 13.22 24.80
N LYS A 184 -7.25 13.98 24.65
CA LYS A 184 -8.62 13.50 24.80
C LYS A 184 -9.18 12.94 23.49
N GLY A 185 -8.44 13.05 22.38
CA GLY A 185 -8.87 12.57 21.07
C GLY A 185 -9.68 13.60 20.28
N VAL A 186 -9.62 14.88 20.63
CA VAL A 186 -10.30 15.95 19.89
C VAL A 186 -9.31 16.65 18.96
N VAL A 187 -9.59 16.69 17.66
CA VAL A 187 -8.81 17.48 16.68
C VAL A 187 -9.07 18.96 16.92
N ARG A 188 -8.00 19.71 17.14
CA ARG A 188 -7.99 21.14 17.47
C ARG A 188 -7.57 22.03 16.32
N SER A 189 -6.71 21.53 15.44
CA SER A 189 -6.30 22.24 14.24
C SER A 189 -6.05 21.29 13.08
N VAL A 190 -6.03 21.83 11.87
CA VAL A 190 -5.64 21.11 10.65
C VAL A 190 -4.60 21.91 9.86
N GLU A 191 -3.68 21.19 9.23
CA GLU A 191 -2.62 21.77 8.40
C GLU A 191 -2.42 20.92 7.15
N SER A 192 -2.14 21.55 6.02
CA SER A 192 -1.90 20.86 4.75
C SER A 192 -0.42 20.91 4.40
N PHE A 193 0.17 19.76 4.08
CA PHE A 193 1.51 19.68 3.50
C PHE A 193 1.45 19.16 2.08
N ARG A 194 2.21 19.81 1.19
CA ARG A 194 2.49 19.24 -0.12
C ARG A 194 3.37 18.00 0.07
N THR A 195 2.98 16.88 -0.52
CA THR A 195 3.70 15.61 -0.40
C THR A 195 5.17 15.75 -0.77
N ARG A 196 5.49 16.53 -1.81
CA ARG A 196 6.87 16.76 -2.25
C ARG A 196 7.75 17.50 -1.23
N ASP A 197 7.16 18.27 -0.31
CA ASP A 197 7.90 19.10 0.64
C ASP A 197 8.16 18.36 1.97
N ILE A 198 7.45 17.26 2.22
CA ILE A 198 7.55 16.49 3.48
C ILE A 198 8.98 15.99 3.75
N PRO A 199 9.76 15.48 2.77
CA PRO A 199 11.12 15.02 3.05
C PRO A 199 12.00 16.09 3.68
N GLY A 200 11.96 17.33 3.16
CA GLY A 200 12.72 18.45 3.71
C GLY A 200 12.27 18.86 5.12
N LYS A 201 11.02 18.58 5.50
CA LYS A 201 10.50 18.83 6.85
C LYS A 201 10.94 17.75 7.85
N VAL A 202 11.08 16.50 7.42
CA VAL A 202 11.44 15.35 8.28
C VAL A 202 12.95 15.26 8.51
N GLU A 203 13.77 15.69 7.55
CA GLU A 203 15.23 15.57 7.61
C GLU A 203 15.87 16.39 8.75
N TYR A 204 15.15 17.33 9.37
CA TYR A 204 15.62 18.05 10.55
C TYR A 204 15.58 17.14 11.80
N GLY A 205 16.65 16.39 12.03
CA GLY A 205 16.80 15.50 13.20
C GLY A 205 16.45 14.03 12.97
N SER A 206 16.25 13.60 11.72
CA SER A 206 15.98 12.20 11.36
C SER A 206 17.00 11.65 10.35
N ASP A 207 17.40 10.38 10.52
CA ASP A 207 18.21 9.62 9.55
C ASP A 207 17.44 9.19 8.29
N TRP A 208 16.15 9.52 8.22
CA TRP A 208 15.28 9.09 7.13
C TRP A 208 15.51 9.90 5.86
N LYS A 209 15.59 9.21 4.71
CA LYS A 209 15.78 9.80 3.40
C LYS A 209 14.83 9.17 2.39
N ALA A 210 14.05 10.03 1.72
CA ALA A 210 13.14 9.64 0.64
C ALA A 210 13.86 8.85 -0.47
N SER A 211 15.07 9.27 -0.84
CA SER A 211 15.85 8.59 -1.90
C SER A 211 16.27 7.19 -1.51
N VAL A 212 16.70 6.96 -0.26
CA VAL A 212 17.04 5.62 0.26
C VAL A 212 15.84 4.67 0.14
N CYS A 213 14.66 5.14 0.53
CA CYS A 213 13.42 4.40 0.42
C CYS A 213 13.08 4.00 -1.03
N MET A 214 13.13 4.97 -1.95
CA MET A 214 12.78 4.71 -3.36
C MET A 214 13.83 3.87 -4.08
N ASN A 215 15.12 4.09 -3.84
CA ASN A 215 16.21 3.28 -4.39
C ASN A 215 16.12 1.82 -3.92
N PHE A 216 15.74 1.60 -2.65
CA PHE A 216 15.49 0.24 -2.15
C PHE A 216 14.32 -0.40 -2.88
N CYS A 217 13.22 0.32 -3.05
CA CYS A 217 12.04 -0.18 -3.74
C CYS A 217 12.35 -0.59 -5.19
N ASP A 218 13.08 0.23 -5.94
CA ASP A 218 13.50 -0.06 -7.31
C ASP A 218 14.38 -1.32 -7.39
N ASN A 219 15.38 -1.41 -6.50
CA ASN A 219 16.23 -2.60 -6.39
C ASN A 219 15.46 -3.85 -5.96
N PHE A 220 14.42 -3.71 -5.13
CA PHE A 220 13.54 -4.81 -4.76
C PHE A 220 12.72 -5.31 -5.94
N LEU A 221 12.09 -4.43 -6.71
CA LEU A 221 11.35 -4.83 -7.92
C LEU A 221 12.27 -5.50 -8.94
N SER A 222 13.49 -4.98 -9.11
CA SER A 222 14.53 -5.61 -9.94
C SER A 222 14.95 -6.99 -9.41
N PHE A 223 15.07 -7.15 -8.09
CA PHE A 223 15.36 -8.42 -7.45
C PHE A 223 14.22 -9.44 -7.64
N VAL A 224 12.96 -9.00 -7.55
CA VAL A 224 11.80 -9.82 -7.85
C VAL A 224 11.87 -10.37 -9.28
N LYS A 225 12.16 -9.54 -10.29
CA LYS A 225 12.29 -10.00 -11.69
C LYS A 225 13.40 -11.04 -11.87
N ARG A 226 14.50 -10.94 -11.11
CA ARG A 226 15.61 -11.91 -11.17
C ARG A 226 15.27 -13.24 -10.51
N CYS A 227 14.52 -13.23 -9.41
CA CYS A 227 14.17 -14.44 -8.68
C CYS A 227 12.93 -15.16 -9.25
N ALA A 228 11.85 -14.42 -9.50
CA ALA A 228 10.54 -14.96 -9.86
C ALA A 228 10.41 -15.10 -11.39
N THR A 229 11.12 -16.04 -11.99
CA THR A 229 11.22 -16.17 -13.45
C THR A 229 10.19 -17.12 -14.07
N GLU A 230 9.70 -18.10 -13.32
CA GLU A 230 8.72 -19.09 -13.78
C GLU A 230 7.34 -18.44 -13.96
N ASP A 231 6.84 -18.46 -15.20
CA ASP A 231 5.51 -17.95 -15.56
C ASP A 231 4.45 -19.04 -15.32
N ASP A 232 4.04 -19.17 -14.06
CA ASP A 232 3.06 -20.16 -13.62
C ASP A 232 2.37 -19.64 -12.35
N ALA A 233 1.03 -19.51 -12.40
CA ALA A 233 0.21 -19.03 -11.30
C ALA A 233 0.34 -19.87 -10.00
N ARG A 234 0.88 -21.10 -10.10
CA ARG A 234 1.06 -22.05 -8.99
C ARG A 234 2.44 -21.98 -8.34
N VAL A 235 3.39 -21.27 -8.96
CA VAL A 235 4.73 -21.07 -8.39
C VAL A 235 4.71 -19.77 -7.61
N VAL A 236 5.08 -19.86 -6.33
CA VAL A 236 5.05 -18.72 -5.41
C VAL A 236 6.44 -18.50 -4.85
N TYR A 237 6.92 -17.27 -4.96
CA TYR A 237 8.17 -16.79 -4.40
C TYR A 237 7.86 -15.94 -3.17
N LEU A 238 8.29 -16.39 -1.99
CA LEU A 238 8.12 -15.66 -0.74
C LEU A 238 9.33 -14.77 -0.48
N PHE A 239 9.06 -13.47 -0.34
CA PHE A 239 10.05 -12.46 0.02
C PHE A 239 9.83 -12.02 1.47
N GLN A 240 10.92 -12.02 2.25
CA GLN A 240 10.87 -11.65 3.66
C GLN A 240 12.16 -10.94 4.09
N PRO A 241 12.09 -9.77 4.76
CA PRO A 241 13.25 -9.14 5.36
C PRO A 241 13.72 -9.88 6.62
N ASP A 242 15.03 -9.99 6.78
CA ASP A 242 15.70 -10.43 7.99
C ASP A 242 16.75 -9.40 8.46
N ALA A 243 17.68 -9.83 9.33
CA ALA A 243 18.75 -8.99 9.87
C ALA A 243 19.66 -8.35 8.80
N GLN A 244 19.86 -9.00 7.66
CA GLN A 244 20.87 -8.61 6.65
C GLN A 244 20.24 -8.10 5.35
N GLY A 245 19.01 -8.51 5.02
CA GLY A 245 18.42 -8.23 3.72
C GLY A 245 17.07 -8.91 3.51
N VAL A 246 16.62 -8.97 2.27
CA VAL A 246 15.41 -9.67 1.85
C VAL A 246 15.82 -11.00 1.22
N THR A 247 15.30 -12.09 1.77
CA THR A 247 15.44 -13.44 1.23
C THR A 247 14.34 -13.73 0.22
N CYS A 248 14.57 -14.73 -0.64
CA CYS A 248 13.58 -15.27 -1.58
C CYS A 248 13.55 -16.79 -1.42
N GLU A 249 12.39 -17.33 -1.06
CA GLU A 249 12.11 -18.78 -1.01
C GLU A 249 11.09 -19.14 -2.09
N VAL A 250 11.27 -20.27 -2.76
CA VAL A 250 10.36 -20.71 -3.83
C VAL A 250 9.55 -21.93 -3.39
N HIS A 251 8.23 -21.86 -3.56
CA HIS A 251 7.29 -22.94 -3.32
C HIS A 251 6.66 -23.38 -4.63
N ARG A 252 6.83 -24.67 -4.96
CA ARG A 252 6.24 -25.32 -6.12
C ARG A 252 5.29 -26.42 -5.67
N GLY A 253 4.16 -26.58 -6.37
CA GLY A 253 3.24 -27.70 -6.16
C GLY A 253 1.77 -27.28 -6.25
N ARG A 254 0.90 -28.24 -6.60
CA ARG A 254 -0.55 -28.04 -6.53
C ARG A 254 -0.95 -27.87 -5.06
N GLY A 255 -1.69 -26.82 -4.74
CA GLY A 255 -2.21 -26.58 -3.39
C GLY A 255 -1.19 -25.97 -2.42
N SER A 256 -0.18 -25.24 -2.92
CA SER A 256 0.65 -24.40 -2.04
C SER A 256 -0.26 -23.50 -1.21
N PRO A 257 -0.16 -23.47 0.13
CA PRO A 257 -0.96 -22.57 0.98
C PRO A 257 -0.63 -21.09 0.72
N HIS A 258 0.40 -20.82 -0.09
CA HIS A 258 0.82 -19.48 -0.48
C HIS A 258 0.33 -19.07 -1.87
N ALA A 259 -0.32 -19.96 -2.63
CA ALA A 259 -0.92 -19.59 -3.90
C ALA A 259 -2.11 -18.65 -3.63
N PHE A 260 -2.09 -17.48 -4.25
CA PHE A 260 -3.02 -16.40 -3.94
C PHE A 260 -3.79 -15.88 -5.16
N LEU A 261 -3.41 -16.25 -6.39
CA LEU A 261 -4.22 -15.93 -7.57
C LEU A 261 -5.41 -16.88 -7.62
N PRO A 262 -6.66 -16.37 -7.57
CA PRO A 262 -7.83 -17.23 -7.54
C PRO A 262 -8.13 -17.82 -8.92
N ASP A 263 -8.70 -19.03 -8.93
CA ASP A 263 -9.03 -19.76 -10.17
C ASP A 263 -9.93 -18.96 -11.13
N TRP A 264 -10.86 -18.16 -10.59
CA TRP A 264 -11.74 -17.32 -11.40
C TRP A 264 -10.96 -16.25 -12.18
N TYR A 265 -9.87 -15.73 -11.62
CA TYR A 265 -9.03 -14.74 -12.30
C TYR A 265 -8.18 -15.39 -13.38
N ILE A 266 -7.53 -16.52 -13.04
CA ILE A 266 -6.74 -17.31 -13.98
C ILE A 266 -7.59 -17.70 -15.18
N ALA A 267 -8.81 -18.21 -14.96
CA ALA A 267 -9.72 -18.60 -16.01
C ALA A 267 -10.21 -17.42 -16.88
N ALA A 268 -10.33 -16.22 -16.31
CA ALA A 268 -10.77 -15.03 -17.03
C ALA A 268 -9.67 -14.45 -17.94
N VAL A 269 -8.41 -14.48 -17.49
CA VAL A 269 -7.27 -13.86 -18.20
C VAL A 269 -6.57 -14.84 -19.16
N CYS A 270 -6.83 -16.15 -19.07
CA CYS A 270 -6.37 -17.15 -20.05
C CYS A 270 -7.24 -17.23 -21.32
N ARG A 271 -8.37 -16.53 -21.39
CA ARG A 271 -9.25 -16.48 -22.58
C ARG A 271 -8.88 -15.31 -23.46
#